data_AF-A0AA92EET8-F1
#
_entry.id   AF-A0AA92EET8-F1
#
_cell.length_a   1.000
_cell.length_b   1.000
_cell.length_c   1.000
_cell.angle_alpha   90.00
_cell.angle_beta   90.00
_cell.angle_gamma   90.00
#
_symmetry.space_group_name_H-M   'P 1'
#
loop_
_entity.id
_entity.type
_entity.pdbx_description
1 polymer ?
#
loop_
_entity_poly.entity_id
_entity_poly.type
_entity_poly.pdbx_seq_one_letter_code
_entity_poly.pdbx_strand_id
1 'polypeptide(L)'
;MPSLHRSLLLPPIWLAAVACWSVPFLVAAHSYPIPTFYSEFAAAICWVALAVGVLGSTWHSKTGLPKVVLAPLALIGVLTAQLVIATPLNPFFSFAAIVFLLGTVAVCGLGARCRDVPGVLEAIAVAVIIGGLLTVAIECLHLFRVPDLPIRWISISPTGAGRRMWGNLNQPNHVATYLAFGLAACLFLGATRRRYWAPLTAIALALLLGMALTVSRMSWLHLVLVGGIAGLAWSAEERGARRWIRACVPVLGLAVAYQLCNWLVAYANVLWHLDLPISLDERLQQGVGLRVFLWKHAWHMFLAHPWLGGGWGDYAWNQYVQTDVLGHVEMSMNAHNLVLDLLAKVGVFGLLAVMLPFLGLVHAVRKRRMTPALAFLYAVILVTVAHSMLEYPLHYLYFLLPFAFVLGYVDDRKLRGLSSDTAWVLTGIVAVCGAVLTGRMWIDYQSVERLYYSPDGPTVELQRYQRSGQLLLVPYGNLSIANNAGMTAETAQIMAAVEHQAVQFYPGTGTVQRWAIALAFQGKTDEAITQVRRLHNQYWIDYAGDSKLLTHVCTRKLEGLATFCARLKAENLVVGVD
;
A
#
# COMPACT_ATOMS: atom_id res chain seq x y z
N MET A 1 16.24 -25.24 34.13
CA MET A 1 14.96 -24.49 34.08
C MET A 1 14.85 -23.45 32.96
N PRO A 2 15.91 -22.70 32.54
CA PRO A 2 15.80 -21.72 31.43
C PRO A 2 15.51 -22.31 30.05
N SER A 3 15.94 -23.56 29.80
CA SER A 3 15.76 -24.25 28.51
C SER A 3 14.33 -24.71 28.26
N LEU A 4 13.64 -25.21 29.30
CA LEU A 4 12.25 -25.70 29.20
C LEU A 4 11.26 -24.54 28.95
N HIS A 5 11.45 -23.39 29.60
CA HIS A 5 10.62 -22.21 29.34
C HIS A 5 10.82 -21.65 27.94
N ARG A 6 12.05 -21.66 27.41
CA ARG A 6 12.31 -21.24 26.03
C ARG A 6 11.64 -22.17 25.01
N SER A 7 11.64 -23.48 25.22
CA SER A 7 10.95 -24.42 24.30
C SER A 7 9.43 -24.24 24.27
N LEU A 8 8.80 -23.85 25.39
CA LEU A 8 7.35 -23.63 25.47
C LEU A 8 6.88 -22.35 24.78
N LEU A 9 7.75 -21.34 24.65
CA LEU A 9 7.42 -20.05 24.02
C LEU A 9 7.61 -20.04 22.50
N LEU A 10 8.29 -21.03 21.92
CA LEU A 10 8.56 -21.08 20.47
C LEU A 10 7.30 -21.26 19.62
N PRO A 11 6.37 -22.21 19.91
CA PRO A 11 5.19 -22.40 19.07
C PRO A 11 4.29 -21.15 18.98
N PRO A 12 3.97 -20.44 20.08
CA PRO A 12 3.23 -19.17 20.01
C PRO A 12 3.93 -18.11 19.15
N ILE A 13 5.25 -17.99 19.23
CA ILE A 13 6.01 -17.01 18.42
C ILE A 13 5.95 -17.39 16.94
N TRP A 14 6.09 -18.68 16.61
CA TRP A 14 5.94 -19.15 15.23
C TRP A 14 4.53 -18.91 14.69
N LEU A 15 3.49 -19.16 15.49
CA LEU A 15 2.11 -18.86 15.10
C LEU A 15 1.88 -17.36 14.88
N ALA A 16 2.41 -16.51 15.77
CA ALA A 16 2.34 -15.06 15.59
C ALA A 16 3.09 -14.60 14.34
N ALA A 17 4.28 -15.16 14.06
CA ALA A 17 5.02 -14.90 12.84
C ALA A 17 4.24 -15.37 11.60
N VAL A 18 3.59 -16.53 11.66
CA VAL A 18 2.73 -17.01 10.58
C VAL A 18 1.57 -16.04 10.34
N ALA A 19 0.92 -15.57 11.42
CA ALA A 19 -0.17 -14.62 11.31
C ALA A 19 0.27 -13.29 10.67
N CYS A 20 1.40 -12.71 11.10
CA CYS A 20 1.94 -11.45 10.56
C CYS A 20 2.17 -11.49 9.05
N TRP A 21 2.55 -12.65 8.52
CA TRP A 21 2.95 -12.83 7.13
C TRP A 21 1.86 -13.46 6.26
N SER A 22 0.66 -13.73 6.79
CA SER A 22 -0.44 -14.33 6.03
C SER A 22 -1.79 -13.66 6.25
N VAL A 23 -2.21 -13.43 7.49
CA VAL A 23 -3.56 -12.96 7.82
C VAL A 23 -3.90 -11.62 7.16
N PRO A 24 -3.06 -10.56 7.23
CA PRO A 24 -3.40 -9.26 6.64
C PRO A 24 -3.63 -9.31 5.12
N PHE A 25 -2.95 -10.23 4.43
CA PHE A 25 -3.06 -10.43 2.98
C PHE A 25 -4.29 -11.26 2.58
N LEU A 26 -4.95 -11.89 3.55
CA LEU A 26 -6.13 -12.73 3.35
C LEU A 26 -7.42 -12.08 3.86
N VAL A 27 -7.34 -10.85 4.40
CA VAL A 27 -8.54 -10.11 4.82
C VAL A 27 -9.38 -9.75 3.59
N ALA A 28 -10.62 -10.23 3.53
CA ALA A 28 -11.53 -9.99 2.41
C ALA A 28 -12.33 -8.67 2.51
N ALA A 29 -12.49 -8.15 3.72
CA ALA A 29 -13.32 -6.99 3.98
C ALA A 29 -12.64 -5.71 3.49
N HIS A 30 -13.30 -5.01 2.57
CA HIS A 30 -12.92 -3.69 2.08
C HIS A 30 -14.12 -2.76 2.15
N SER A 31 -13.93 -1.58 2.72
CA SER A 31 -15.00 -0.60 2.86
C SER A 31 -14.47 0.82 2.77
N TYR A 32 -15.34 1.74 2.38
CA TYR A 32 -15.03 3.15 2.37
C TYR A 32 -15.30 3.78 3.74
N PRO A 33 -14.59 4.87 4.09
CA PRO A 33 -13.69 5.66 3.24
C PRO A 33 -12.22 5.19 3.25
N ILE A 34 -11.87 4.11 3.95
CA ILE A 34 -10.49 3.58 4.00
C ILE A 34 -10.52 2.12 3.52
N PRO A 35 -10.40 1.86 2.21
CA PRO A 35 -10.57 0.53 1.62
C PRO A 35 -9.70 -0.57 2.24
N THR A 36 -8.54 -0.22 2.80
CA THR A 36 -7.60 -1.18 3.40
C THR A 36 -7.69 -1.30 4.91
N PHE A 37 -8.60 -0.59 5.57
CA PHE A 37 -8.63 -0.48 7.05
C PHE A 37 -8.53 -1.83 7.76
N TYR A 38 -9.33 -2.81 7.35
CA TYR A 38 -9.36 -4.13 7.98
C TYR A 38 -8.04 -4.89 7.82
N SER A 39 -7.37 -4.78 6.67
CA SER A 39 -6.03 -5.35 6.46
C SER A 39 -4.97 -4.65 7.32
N GLU A 40 -5.03 -3.32 7.43
CA GLU A 40 -4.12 -2.54 8.29
C GLU A 40 -4.32 -2.90 9.77
N PHE A 41 -5.57 -3.01 10.20
CA PHE A 41 -5.95 -3.39 11.56
C PHE A 41 -5.47 -4.81 11.90
N ALA A 42 -5.70 -5.77 10.99
CA ALA A 42 -5.20 -7.13 11.15
C ALA A 42 -3.67 -7.18 11.23
N ALA A 43 -2.96 -6.38 10.41
CA ALA A 43 -1.51 -6.26 10.48
C ALA A 43 -1.08 -5.75 11.86
N ALA A 44 -1.65 -4.64 12.33
CA ALA A 44 -1.30 -4.06 13.63
C ALA A 44 -1.47 -5.06 14.78
N ILE A 45 -2.59 -5.79 14.83
CA ILE A 45 -2.81 -6.83 15.86
C ILE A 45 -1.78 -7.95 15.76
N CYS A 46 -1.53 -8.49 14.56
CA CYS A 46 -0.58 -9.57 14.39
C CYS A 46 0.83 -9.17 14.84
N TRP A 47 1.27 -7.96 14.46
CA TRP A 47 2.60 -7.45 14.81
C TRP A 47 2.74 -7.13 16.30
N VAL A 48 1.67 -6.64 16.96
CA VAL A 48 1.63 -6.50 18.42
C VAL A 48 1.75 -7.88 19.10
N ALA A 49 1.03 -8.89 18.63
CA ALA A 49 1.11 -10.24 19.19
C ALA A 49 2.53 -10.84 19.04
N LEU A 50 3.16 -10.64 17.88
CA LEU A 50 4.55 -11.03 17.66
C LEU A 50 5.50 -10.26 18.59
N ALA A 51 5.29 -8.96 18.78
CA ALA A 51 6.08 -8.14 19.69
C ALA A 51 6.05 -8.70 21.12
N VAL A 52 4.87 -9.05 21.64
CA VAL A 52 4.70 -9.65 22.97
C VAL A 52 5.51 -10.95 23.10
N GLY A 53 5.37 -11.87 22.14
CA GLY A 53 6.08 -13.16 22.16
C GLY A 53 7.59 -13.02 22.04
N VAL A 54 8.07 -12.19 21.11
CA VAL A 54 9.51 -11.97 20.88
C VAL A 54 10.15 -11.22 22.04
N LEU A 55 9.52 -10.16 22.56
CA LEU A 55 10.06 -9.41 23.70
C LEU A 55 10.08 -10.26 24.97
N GLY A 56 9.04 -11.05 25.23
CA GLY A 56 9.00 -11.97 26.38
C GLY A 56 10.09 -13.04 26.33
N SER A 57 10.32 -13.66 25.15
CA SER A 57 11.34 -14.70 24.99
C SER A 57 12.78 -14.18 24.93
N THR A 58 12.96 -12.92 24.52
CA THR A 58 14.28 -12.30 24.32
C THR A 58 14.62 -11.22 25.35
N TRP A 59 13.94 -11.18 26.51
CA TRP A 59 14.21 -10.20 27.58
C TRP A 59 15.70 -10.14 27.98
N HIS A 60 16.38 -11.29 28.06
CA HIS A 60 17.82 -11.37 28.37
C HIS A 60 18.76 -11.22 27.16
N SER A 61 18.23 -10.96 25.96
CA SER A 61 19.07 -10.83 24.75
C SER A 61 19.83 -9.51 24.75
N LYS A 62 21.13 -9.58 24.43
CA LYS A 62 22.00 -8.41 24.22
C LYS A 62 21.85 -7.79 22.82
N THR A 63 20.79 -8.12 22.10
CA THR A 63 20.46 -7.55 20.79
C THR A 63 19.86 -6.16 20.96
N GLY A 64 20.55 -5.15 20.43
CA GLY A 64 20.07 -3.76 20.38
C GLY A 64 19.36 -3.44 19.07
N LEU A 65 18.97 -2.17 18.89
CA LEU A 65 18.37 -1.72 17.63
C LEU A 65 19.39 -1.79 16.47
N PRO A 66 18.97 -2.27 15.28
CA PRO A 66 19.82 -2.28 14.11
C PRO A 66 20.03 -0.87 13.56
N LYS A 67 21.16 -0.59 12.90
CA LYS A 67 21.47 0.75 12.36
C LYS A 67 20.47 1.23 11.29
N VAL A 68 19.80 0.34 10.57
CA VAL A 68 18.78 0.68 9.56
C VAL A 68 17.61 1.49 10.14
N VAL A 69 17.37 1.40 11.46
CA VAL A 69 16.39 2.22 12.19
C VAL A 69 16.65 3.72 12.06
N LEU A 70 17.88 4.14 11.72
CA LEU A 70 18.17 5.53 11.42
C LEU A 70 17.32 6.10 10.27
N ALA A 71 16.89 5.27 9.31
CA ALA A 71 16.02 5.74 8.21
C ALA A 71 14.65 6.24 8.71
N PRO A 72 13.82 5.40 9.38
CA PRO A 72 12.56 5.87 9.91
C PRO A 72 12.73 6.93 11.01
N LEU A 73 13.76 6.88 11.85
CA LEU A 73 14.01 7.92 12.86
C LEU A 73 14.36 9.28 12.25
N ALA A 74 15.23 9.31 11.24
CA ALA A 74 15.57 10.54 10.55
C ALA A 74 14.36 11.11 9.79
N LEU A 75 13.55 10.25 9.17
CA LEU A 75 12.32 10.68 8.50
C LEU A 75 11.28 11.23 9.49
N ILE A 76 11.13 10.62 10.68
CA ILE A 76 10.32 11.20 11.77
C ILE A 76 10.83 12.61 12.10
N GLY A 77 12.15 12.80 12.24
CA GLY A 77 12.74 14.11 12.48
C GLY A 77 12.39 15.15 11.40
N VAL A 78 12.46 14.76 10.12
CA VAL A 78 12.06 15.63 9.00
C VAL A 78 10.57 15.94 9.03
N LEU A 79 9.70 14.96 9.28
CA LEU A 79 8.26 15.17 9.39
C LEU A 79 7.89 16.08 10.57
N THR A 80 8.56 15.91 11.72
CA THR A 80 8.38 16.81 12.86
C THR A 80 8.85 18.23 12.54
N ALA A 81 9.98 18.39 11.85
CA ALA A 81 10.44 19.69 11.38
C ALA A 81 9.45 20.31 10.38
N GLN A 82 8.92 19.52 9.45
CA GLN A 82 7.90 19.97 8.50
C GLN A 82 6.64 20.44 9.25
N LEU A 83 6.13 19.67 10.22
CA LEU A 83 4.96 20.05 11.02
C LEU A 83 5.12 21.41 11.73
N VAL A 84 6.34 21.75 12.16
CA VAL A 84 6.63 22.98 12.92
C VAL A 84 6.96 24.16 12.00
N ILE A 85 7.75 23.94 10.95
CA ILE A 85 8.36 25.02 10.14
C ILE A 85 7.60 25.24 8.83
N ALA A 86 7.01 24.20 8.26
CA ALA A 86 6.33 24.19 6.97
C ALA A 86 5.05 23.35 7.07
N THR A 87 4.15 23.77 7.97
CA THR A 87 3.00 22.96 8.39
C THR A 87 2.14 22.57 7.18
N PRO A 88 1.95 21.26 6.93
CA PRO A 88 1.11 20.78 5.84
C PRO A 88 -0.36 21.11 6.10
N LEU A 89 -1.13 21.29 5.03
CA LEU A 89 -2.59 21.47 5.08
C LEU A 89 -3.28 20.29 5.75
N ASN A 90 -2.78 19.07 5.53
CA ASN A 90 -3.27 17.83 6.11
C ASN A 90 -2.27 17.22 7.09
N PRO A 91 -2.15 17.76 8.33
CA PRO A 91 -1.22 17.24 9.33
C PRO A 91 -1.59 15.83 9.81
N PHE A 92 -2.86 15.42 9.67
CA PHE A 92 -3.32 14.06 9.99
C PHE A 92 -2.46 12.97 9.36
N PHE A 93 -2.18 13.06 8.06
CA PHE A 93 -1.36 12.06 7.36
C PHE A 93 0.10 12.06 7.83
N SER A 94 0.62 13.21 8.24
CA SER A 94 1.98 13.32 8.81
C SER A 94 2.07 12.63 10.17
N PHE A 95 1.05 12.80 11.04
CA PHE A 95 0.97 12.08 12.30
C PHE A 95 0.79 10.56 12.09
N ALA A 96 -0.06 10.16 11.15
CA ALA A 96 -0.23 8.76 10.78
C ALA A 96 1.10 8.13 10.29
N ALA A 97 1.85 8.87 9.47
CA ALA A 97 3.17 8.45 9.01
C ALA A 97 4.16 8.30 10.16
N ILE A 98 4.21 9.25 11.10
CA ILE A 98 5.07 9.15 12.29
C ILE A 98 4.73 7.89 13.11
N VAL A 99 3.45 7.59 13.31
CA VAL A 99 3.02 6.35 14.00
C VAL A 99 3.50 5.11 13.24
N PHE A 100 3.33 5.06 11.92
CA PHE A 100 3.78 3.93 11.10
C PHE A 100 5.30 3.79 11.10
N LEU A 101 6.04 4.90 11.13
CA LEU A 101 7.50 4.91 11.23
C LEU A 101 7.97 4.46 12.62
N LEU A 102 7.28 4.82 13.70
CA LEU A 102 7.55 4.28 15.04
C LEU A 102 7.32 2.76 15.08
N GLY A 103 6.23 2.28 14.48
CA GLY A 103 5.99 0.86 14.27
C GLY A 103 7.12 0.19 13.47
N THR A 104 7.60 0.85 12.41
CA THR A 104 8.75 0.40 11.59
C THR A 104 10.02 0.28 12.43
N VAL A 105 10.31 1.23 13.32
CA VAL A 105 11.44 1.19 14.26
C VAL A 105 11.34 -0.03 15.19
N ALA A 106 10.17 -0.23 15.80
CA ALA A 106 9.90 -1.35 16.69
C ALA A 106 10.05 -2.69 15.96
N VAL A 107 9.46 -2.83 14.77
CA VAL A 107 9.51 -4.07 13.99
C VAL A 107 10.91 -4.36 13.41
N CYS A 108 11.71 -3.33 13.08
CA CYS A 108 13.14 -3.52 12.81
C CYS A 108 13.85 -4.15 14.03
N GLY A 109 13.54 -3.67 15.24
CA GLY A 109 14.05 -4.23 16.49
C GLY A 109 13.62 -5.69 16.70
N LEU A 110 12.35 -6.02 16.43
CA LEU A 110 11.85 -7.40 16.47
C LEU A 110 12.58 -8.29 15.47
N GLY A 111 12.78 -7.82 14.23
CA GLY A 111 13.55 -8.52 13.20
C GLY A 111 14.97 -8.85 13.67
N ALA A 112 15.67 -7.90 14.29
CA ALA A 112 17.00 -8.14 14.83
C ALA A 112 16.99 -9.18 15.96
N ARG A 113 16.01 -9.15 16.86
CA ARG A 113 15.86 -10.09 17.99
C ARG A 113 15.47 -11.50 17.54
N CYS A 114 14.70 -11.62 16.47
CA CYS A 114 14.31 -12.90 15.88
C CYS A 114 15.49 -13.74 15.36
N ARG A 115 16.71 -13.17 15.26
CA ARG A 115 17.92 -13.98 15.03
C ARG A 115 18.19 -14.98 16.15
N ASP A 116 17.78 -14.65 17.38
CA ASP A 116 17.92 -15.50 18.55
C ASP A 116 16.76 -16.51 18.70
N VAL A 117 15.77 -16.47 17.78
CA VAL A 117 14.58 -17.34 17.79
C VAL A 117 14.72 -18.41 16.70
N PRO A 118 15.03 -19.67 17.06
CA PRO A 118 15.18 -20.75 16.08
C PRO A 118 13.88 -20.99 15.29
N GLY A 119 13.99 -21.32 14.01
CA GLY A 119 12.84 -21.71 13.18
C GLY A 119 11.95 -20.57 12.69
N VAL A 120 12.22 -19.31 13.08
CA VAL A 120 11.33 -18.18 12.73
C VAL A 120 11.31 -17.90 11.22
N LEU A 121 12.43 -18.07 10.52
CA LEU A 121 12.48 -17.85 9.07
C LEU A 121 11.73 -18.95 8.32
N GLU A 122 11.81 -20.20 8.80
CA GLU A 122 11.04 -21.31 8.28
C GLU A 122 9.53 -21.11 8.52
N ALA A 123 9.15 -20.61 9.70
CA ALA A 123 7.76 -20.26 10.00
C ALA A 123 7.24 -19.16 9.06
N ILE A 124 8.03 -18.09 8.84
CA ILE A 124 7.69 -17.03 7.88
C ILE A 124 7.58 -17.58 6.46
N ALA A 125 8.53 -18.42 6.03
CA ALA A 125 8.52 -19.02 4.70
C ALA A 125 7.26 -19.88 4.48
N VAL A 126 6.88 -20.69 5.47
CA VAL A 126 5.64 -21.47 5.45
C VAL A 126 4.42 -20.54 5.42
N ALA A 127 4.44 -19.43 6.16
CA ALA A 127 3.35 -18.47 6.21
C ALA A 127 3.03 -17.84 4.84
N VAL A 128 4.06 -17.31 4.17
CA VAL A 128 3.88 -16.69 2.84
C VAL A 128 3.52 -17.71 1.77
N ILE A 129 3.96 -18.97 1.91
CA ILE A 129 3.52 -20.07 1.03
C ILE A 129 2.04 -20.38 1.25
N ILE A 130 1.60 -20.57 2.50
CA ILE A 130 0.20 -20.87 2.82
C ILE A 130 -0.69 -19.73 2.37
N GLY A 131 -0.35 -18.49 2.72
CA GLY A 131 -1.14 -17.33 2.32
C GLY A 131 -1.11 -17.11 0.81
N GLY A 132 0.01 -17.39 0.14
CA GLY A 132 0.09 -17.37 -1.32
C GLY A 132 -0.83 -18.40 -1.97
N LEU A 133 -0.80 -19.66 -1.51
CA LEU A 133 -1.70 -20.71 -2.02
C LEU A 133 -3.17 -20.38 -1.80
N LEU A 134 -3.53 -19.86 -0.62
CA LEU A 134 -4.90 -19.41 -0.34
C LEU A 134 -5.30 -18.25 -1.25
N THR A 135 -4.38 -17.31 -1.52
CA THR A 135 -4.62 -16.23 -2.48
C THR A 135 -4.90 -16.78 -3.87
N VAL A 136 -4.08 -17.71 -4.38
CA VAL A 136 -4.31 -18.37 -5.69
C VAL A 136 -5.63 -19.13 -5.70
N ALA A 137 -6.02 -19.79 -4.61
CA ALA A 137 -7.31 -20.45 -4.51
C ALA A 137 -8.47 -19.45 -4.66
N ILE A 138 -8.38 -18.28 -4.01
CA ILE A 138 -9.38 -17.22 -4.14
C ILE A 138 -9.38 -16.64 -5.58
N GLU A 139 -8.21 -16.44 -6.19
CA GLU A 139 -8.11 -16.01 -7.59
C GLU A 139 -8.81 -16.99 -8.53
N CYS A 140 -8.71 -18.30 -8.30
CA CYS A 140 -9.43 -19.30 -9.06
C CYS A 140 -10.95 -19.20 -8.87
N LEU A 141 -11.43 -18.97 -7.63
CA LEU A 141 -12.86 -18.75 -7.37
C LEU A 141 -13.39 -17.52 -8.12
N HIS A 142 -12.62 -16.43 -8.13
CA HIS A 142 -12.93 -15.22 -8.90
C HIS A 142 -12.88 -15.46 -10.41
N LEU A 143 -11.89 -16.22 -10.89
CA LEU A 143 -11.70 -16.55 -12.31
C LEU A 143 -12.92 -17.28 -12.86
N PHE A 144 -13.40 -18.30 -12.15
CA PHE A 144 -14.55 -19.12 -12.53
C PHE A 144 -15.90 -18.51 -12.17
N ARG A 145 -15.93 -17.28 -11.62
CA ARG A 145 -17.17 -16.56 -11.28
C ARG A 145 -18.09 -17.38 -10.38
N VAL A 146 -17.52 -18.07 -9.39
CA VAL A 146 -18.32 -18.87 -8.46
C VAL A 146 -19.35 -17.96 -7.77
N PRO A 147 -20.67 -18.26 -7.87
CA PRO A 147 -21.70 -17.42 -7.31
C PRO A 147 -21.75 -17.54 -5.78
N ASP A 148 -22.38 -16.57 -5.12
CA ASP A 148 -22.74 -16.61 -3.69
C ASP A 148 -21.58 -16.90 -2.72
N LEU A 149 -20.37 -16.46 -3.06
CA LEU A 149 -19.21 -16.59 -2.19
C LEU A 149 -19.41 -15.80 -0.88
N PRO A 150 -19.02 -16.35 0.28
CA PRO A 150 -19.17 -15.66 1.55
C PRO A 150 -18.25 -14.42 1.63
N ILE A 151 -18.84 -13.23 1.43
CA ILE A 151 -18.13 -11.94 1.33
C ILE A 151 -17.25 -11.58 2.54
N ARG A 152 -17.51 -12.22 3.70
CA ARG A 152 -16.67 -12.06 4.91
C ARG A 152 -15.28 -12.69 4.77
N TRP A 153 -15.15 -13.72 3.92
CA TRP A 153 -13.93 -14.51 3.75
C TRP A 153 -13.33 -14.40 2.36
N ILE A 154 -14.14 -14.01 1.37
CA ILE A 154 -13.72 -13.85 -0.02
C ILE A 154 -14.16 -12.48 -0.50
N SER A 155 -13.22 -11.67 -0.99
CA SER A 155 -13.51 -10.34 -1.49
C SER A 155 -14.41 -10.38 -2.73
N ILE A 156 -15.01 -9.22 -3.04
CA ILE A 156 -15.89 -9.07 -4.20
C ILE A 156 -15.14 -9.47 -5.48
N SER A 157 -15.80 -10.28 -6.32
CA SER A 157 -15.25 -10.70 -7.61
C SER A 157 -15.00 -9.49 -8.53
N PRO A 158 -13.87 -9.45 -9.25
CA PRO A 158 -13.61 -8.37 -10.20
C PRO A 158 -14.64 -8.43 -11.35
N THR A 159 -15.24 -7.29 -11.66
CA THR A 159 -16.32 -7.14 -12.66
C THR A 159 -15.82 -6.48 -13.95
N GLY A 160 -16.60 -6.59 -15.03
CA GLY A 160 -16.32 -5.93 -16.32
C GLY A 160 -15.33 -6.65 -17.24
N ALA A 161 -15.18 -6.11 -18.45
CA ALA A 161 -14.19 -6.58 -19.42
C ALA A 161 -12.77 -6.19 -18.97
N GLY A 162 -11.79 -7.09 -19.12
CA GLY A 162 -10.41 -6.84 -18.69
C GLY A 162 -10.15 -7.14 -17.20
N ARG A 163 -10.99 -7.97 -16.57
CA ARG A 163 -10.86 -8.38 -15.18
C ARG A 163 -9.48 -8.98 -14.88
N ARG A 164 -8.87 -8.54 -13.80
CA ARG A 164 -7.58 -9.05 -13.30
C ARG A 164 -7.84 -9.75 -11.98
N MET A 165 -7.21 -10.89 -11.77
CA MET A 165 -7.33 -11.56 -10.49
C MET A 165 -6.46 -10.85 -9.46
N TRP A 166 -7.05 -10.69 -8.28
CA TRP A 166 -6.55 -9.81 -7.22
C TRP A 166 -6.79 -10.40 -5.82
N GLY A 167 -7.30 -11.63 -5.76
CA GLY A 167 -7.61 -12.35 -4.52
C GLY A 167 -8.33 -11.47 -3.51
N ASN A 168 -8.07 -11.71 -2.23
CA ASN A 168 -8.57 -10.86 -1.15
C ASN A 168 -7.86 -9.51 -1.05
N LEU A 169 -6.75 -9.27 -1.74
CA LEU A 169 -6.00 -8.01 -1.61
C LEU A 169 -6.63 -6.83 -2.33
N ASN A 170 -7.63 -7.07 -3.21
CA ASN A 170 -8.30 -6.01 -3.95
C ASN A 170 -7.32 -5.16 -4.79
N GLN A 171 -6.14 -5.71 -5.10
CA GLN A 171 -5.11 -5.04 -5.90
C GLN A 171 -4.20 -6.12 -6.55
N PRO A 172 -4.23 -6.29 -7.88
CA PRO A 172 -3.55 -7.40 -8.56
C PRO A 172 -2.01 -7.34 -8.50
N ASN A 173 -1.43 -6.15 -8.42
CA ASN A 173 0.01 -5.97 -8.27
C ASN A 173 0.49 -6.25 -6.84
N HIS A 174 -0.33 -6.00 -5.81
CA HIS A 174 -0.07 -6.44 -4.44
C HIS A 174 -0.03 -7.97 -4.37
N VAL A 175 -0.97 -8.65 -5.03
CA VAL A 175 -0.96 -10.11 -5.15
C VAL A 175 0.33 -10.59 -5.80
N ALA A 176 0.71 -10.04 -6.96
CA ALA A 176 1.93 -10.44 -7.66
C ALA A 176 3.19 -10.29 -6.79
N THR A 177 3.27 -9.23 -5.98
CA THR A 177 4.35 -9.02 -5.01
C THR A 177 4.33 -10.04 -3.87
N TYR A 178 3.15 -10.31 -3.30
CA TYR A 178 3.02 -11.28 -2.22
C TYR A 178 3.30 -12.72 -2.67
N LEU A 179 2.83 -13.12 -3.86
CA LEU A 179 3.16 -14.41 -4.46
C LEU A 179 4.66 -14.55 -4.76
N ALA A 180 5.35 -13.45 -5.10
CA ALA A 180 6.81 -13.46 -5.25
C ALA A 180 7.55 -13.71 -3.92
N PHE A 181 7.00 -13.27 -2.77
CA PHE A 181 7.52 -13.68 -1.46
C PHE A 181 7.36 -15.20 -1.25
N GLY A 182 6.22 -15.76 -1.64
CA GLY A 182 5.98 -17.21 -1.65
C GLY A 182 6.98 -17.97 -2.51
N LEU A 183 7.30 -17.46 -3.71
CA LEU A 183 8.33 -18.06 -4.57
C LEU A 183 9.72 -18.03 -3.93
N ALA A 184 10.11 -16.90 -3.34
CA ALA A 184 11.37 -16.80 -2.61
C ALA A 184 11.43 -17.78 -1.42
N ALA A 185 10.31 -17.97 -0.71
CA ALA A 185 10.19 -18.96 0.35
C ALA A 185 10.31 -20.41 -0.15
N CYS A 186 9.70 -20.74 -1.29
CA CYS A 186 9.85 -22.06 -1.92
C CYS A 186 11.32 -22.36 -2.25
N LEU A 187 12.04 -21.40 -2.83
CA LEU A 187 13.46 -21.55 -3.16
C LEU A 187 14.33 -21.68 -1.90
N PHE A 188 14.01 -20.94 -0.84
CA PHE A 188 14.68 -21.04 0.45
C PHE A 188 14.50 -22.41 1.12
N LEU A 189 13.26 -22.88 1.24
CA LEU A 189 12.98 -24.19 1.84
C LEU A 189 13.50 -25.34 0.96
N GLY A 190 13.46 -25.19 -0.37
CA GLY A 190 14.00 -26.19 -1.30
C GLY A 190 15.52 -26.32 -1.20
N ALA A 191 16.22 -25.20 -0.98
CA ALA A 191 17.67 -25.19 -0.79
C ALA A 191 18.10 -25.75 0.57
N THR A 192 17.29 -25.55 1.62
CA THR A 192 17.62 -26.03 2.97
C THR A 192 17.11 -27.45 3.26
N ARG A 193 16.03 -27.87 2.62
CA ARG A 193 15.34 -29.16 2.87
C ARG A 193 15.09 -29.89 1.55
N ARG A 194 16.13 -30.52 1.00
CA ARG A 194 16.03 -31.26 -0.28
C ARG A 194 14.88 -32.26 -0.35
N ARG A 195 14.46 -32.89 0.76
CA ARG A 195 13.32 -33.83 0.78
C ARG A 195 12.02 -33.23 0.22
N TYR A 196 11.80 -31.93 0.34
CA TYR A 196 10.56 -31.26 -0.07
C TYR A 196 10.64 -30.60 -1.45
N TRP A 197 11.67 -30.89 -2.25
CA TRP A 197 11.86 -30.22 -3.56
C TRP A 197 10.66 -30.40 -4.51
N ALA A 198 10.08 -31.61 -4.58
CA ALA A 198 8.95 -31.92 -5.45
C ALA A 198 7.67 -31.15 -5.06
N PRO A 199 7.16 -31.23 -3.80
CA PRO A 199 5.99 -30.45 -3.41
C PRO A 199 6.23 -28.94 -3.50
N LEU A 200 7.43 -28.45 -3.17
CA LEU A 200 7.76 -27.03 -3.31
C LEU A 200 7.79 -26.56 -4.77
N THR A 201 8.18 -27.44 -5.70
CA THR A 201 8.12 -27.14 -7.14
C THR A 201 6.67 -27.05 -7.62
N ALA A 202 5.80 -27.97 -7.20
CA ALA A 202 4.37 -27.91 -7.51
C ALA A 202 3.72 -26.65 -6.94
N ILE A 203 4.07 -26.27 -5.71
CA ILE A 203 3.60 -25.02 -5.10
C ILE A 203 4.12 -23.81 -5.87
N ALA A 204 5.41 -23.78 -6.24
CA ALA A 204 5.96 -22.68 -7.03
C ALA A 204 5.23 -22.52 -8.38
N LEU A 205 4.86 -23.61 -9.05
CA LEU A 205 4.05 -23.58 -10.26
C LEU A 205 2.65 -23.00 -10.01
N ALA A 206 2.00 -23.35 -8.89
CA ALA A 206 0.72 -22.76 -8.52
C ALA A 206 0.82 -21.25 -8.24
N LEU A 207 1.89 -20.82 -7.56
CA LEU A 207 2.15 -19.38 -7.33
C LEU A 207 2.43 -18.64 -8.65
N LEU A 208 3.17 -19.23 -9.58
CA LEU A 208 3.41 -18.67 -10.92
C LEU A 208 2.12 -18.55 -11.73
N LEU A 209 1.22 -19.52 -11.61
CA LEU A 209 -0.11 -19.46 -12.22
C LEU A 209 -0.91 -18.28 -11.65
N GLY A 210 -0.95 -18.11 -10.33
CA GLY A 210 -1.58 -16.94 -9.69
C GLY A 210 -0.98 -15.62 -10.18
N MET A 211 0.35 -15.51 -10.21
CA MET A 211 1.03 -14.32 -10.76
C MET A 211 0.62 -14.02 -12.20
N ALA A 212 0.37 -15.06 -13.04
CA ALA A 212 -0.11 -14.87 -14.40
C ALA A 212 -1.57 -14.38 -14.44
N LEU A 213 -2.43 -14.85 -13.53
CA LEU A 213 -3.83 -14.41 -13.41
C LEU A 213 -3.98 -12.94 -12.99
N THR A 214 -3.00 -12.38 -12.28
CA THR A 214 -2.94 -10.92 -12.01
C THR A 214 -2.71 -10.07 -13.26
N VAL A 215 -2.21 -10.73 -14.32
CA VAL A 215 -1.71 -10.15 -15.58
C VAL A 215 -0.58 -9.12 -15.33
N SER A 216 -0.02 -9.04 -14.11
CA SER A 216 0.95 -8.00 -13.76
C SER A 216 2.26 -8.15 -14.52
N ARG A 217 2.80 -7.03 -14.99
CA ARG A 217 4.12 -6.99 -15.64
C ARG A 217 5.26 -7.01 -14.64
N MET A 218 5.01 -6.48 -13.44
CA MET A 218 6.00 -6.49 -12.37
C MET A 218 6.37 -7.92 -11.98
N SER A 219 5.50 -8.91 -12.27
CA SER A 219 5.81 -10.33 -12.15
C SER A 219 7.14 -10.68 -12.81
N TRP A 220 7.42 -10.25 -14.04
CA TRP A 220 8.70 -10.53 -14.72
C TRP A 220 9.90 -9.97 -13.94
N LEU A 221 9.79 -8.73 -13.46
CA LEU A 221 10.82 -8.11 -12.64
C LEU A 221 11.01 -8.89 -11.32
N HIS A 222 9.92 -9.31 -10.68
CA HIS A 222 9.99 -10.13 -9.47
C HIS A 222 10.71 -11.46 -9.73
N LEU A 223 10.46 -12.14 -10.85
CA LEU A 223 11.15 -13.39 -11.19
C LEU A 223 12.65 -13.20 -11.39
N VAL A 224 13.06 -12.11 -12.05
CA VAL A 224 14.48 -11.76 -12.22
C VAL A 224 15.14 -11.51 -10.86
N LEU A 225 14.49 -10.76 -9.97
CA LEU A 225 15.01 -10.44 -8.65
C LEU A 225 15.09 -11.68 -7.75
N VAL A 226 14.00 -12.45 -7.64
CA VAL A 226 13.92 -13.67 -6.83
C VAL A 226 14.88 -14.74 -7.36
N GLY A 227 14.81 -15.03 -8.66
CA GLY A 227 15.65 -16.03 -9.30
C GLY A 227 17.14 -15.64 -9.29
N GLY A 228 17.45 -14.36 -9.51
CA GLY A 228 18.82 -13.87 -9.55
C GLY A 228 19.48 -13.96 -8.19
N ILE A 229 18.79 -13.54 -7.12
CA ILE A 229 19.31 -13.63 -5.75
C ILE A 229 19.43 -15.09 -5.28
N ALA A 230 18.43 -15.93 -5.57
CA ALA A 230 18.52 -17.36 -5.29
C ALA A 230 19.70 -18.01 -6.04
N GLY A 231 19.91 -17.64 -7.30
CA GLY A 231 21.01 -18.12 -8.11
C GLY A 231 22.38 -17.68 -7.59
N LEU A 232 22.51 -16.44 -7.11
CA LEU A 232 23.72 -15.97 -6.44
C LEU A 232 24.00 -16.75 -5.14
N ALA A 233 22.96 -17.21 -4.44
CA ALA A 233 23.12 -18.09 -3.28
C ALA A 233 23.58 -19.49 -3.68
N TRP A 234 22.96 -20.09 -4.69
CA TRP A 234 23.29 -21.45 -5.16
C TRP A 234 24.67 -21.54 -5.81
N SER A 235 25.15 -20.43 -6.38
CA SER A 235 26.46 -20.33 -7.03
C SER A 235 27.55 -19.78 -6.10
N ALA A 236 27.26 -19.56 -4.81
CA ALA A 236 28.19 -18.90 -3.89
C ALA A 236 29.54 -19.63 -3.70
N GLU A 237 29.58 -20.94 -3.93
CA GLU A 237 30.79 -21.77 -3.83
C GLU A 237 31.54 -21.91 -5.18
N GLU A 238 30.93 -21.48 -6.27
CA GLU A 238 31.48 -21.62 -7.61
C GLU A 238 32.38 -20.43 -7.98
N ARG A 239 33.33 -20.65 -8.89
CA ARG A 239 34.27 -19.63 -9.36
C ARG A 239 34.23 -19.49 -10.89
N GLY A 240 34.71 -18.35 -11.39
CA GLY A 240 34.78 -18.06 -12.83
C GLY A 240 33.42 -18.05 -13.53
N ALA A 241 33.38 -18.42 -14.81
CA ALA A 241 32.15 -18.42 -15.62
C ALA A 241 31.06 -19.35 -15.06
N ARG A 242 31.43 -20.45 -14.41
CA ARG A 242 30.50 -21.44 -13.84
C ARG A 242 29.59 -20.83 -12.77
N ARG A 243 30.09 -19.85 -12.00
CA ARG A 243 29.30 -19.10 -11.03
C ARG A 243 28.14 -18.37 -11.70
N TRP A 244 28.43 -17.62 -12.76
CA TRP A 244 27.43 -16.82 -13.47
C TRP A 244 26.44 -17.69 -14.22
N ILE A 245 26.89 -18.78 -14.86
CA ILE A 245 26.00 -19.75 -15.51
C ILE A 245 25.01 -20.33 -14.51
N ARG A 246 25.49 -20.82 -13.35
CA ARG A 246 24.61 -21.36 -12.30
C ARG A 246 23.71 -20.31 -11.66
N ALA A 247 24.16 -19.05 -11.55
CA ALA A 247 23.35 -17.97 -11.03
C ALA A 247 22.15 -17.64 -11.95
N CYS A 248 22.27 -17.85 -13.27
CA CYS A 248 21.18 -17.62 -14.21
C CYS A 248 20.14 -18.75 -14.25
N VAL A 249 20.47 -19.96 -13.77
CA VAL A 249 19.57 -21.14 -13.85
C VAL A 249 18.18 -20.88 -13.23
N PRO A 250 18.06 -20.32 -12.01
CA PRO A 250 16.74 -20.11 -11.41
C PRO A 250 15.95 -19.04 -12.15
N VAL A 251 16.61 -17.99 -12.66
CA VAL A 251 15.97 -16.96 -13.47
C VAL A 251 15.37 -17.56 -14.73
N LEU A 252 16.15 -18.34 -15.47
CA LEU A 252 15.69 -18.99 -16.70
C LEU A 252 14.56 -19.99 -16.41
N GLY A 253 14.72 -20.82 -15.36
CA GLY A 253 13.69 -21.78 -14.97
C GLY A 253 12.37 -21.12 -14.59
N LEU A 254 12.42 -20.05 -13.77
CA LEU A 254 11.23 -19.28 -13.40
C LEU A 254 10.61 -18.56 -14.61
N ALA A 255 11.43 -17.97 -15.49
CA ALA A 255 10.96 -17.27 -16.68
C ALA A 255 10.24 -18.22 -17.65
N VAL A 256 10.81 -19.40 -17.92
CA VAL A 256 10.18 -20.42 -18.77
C VAL A 256 8.90 -20.91 -18.12
N ALA A 257 8.91 -21.28 -16.83
CA ALA A 257 7.72 -21.75 -16.14
C ALA A 257 6.60 -20.69 -16.13
N TYR A 258 6.94 -19.42 -15.87
CA TYR A 258 5.98 -18.33 -15.93
C TYR A 258 5.42 -18.11 -17.33
N GLN A 259 6.26 -18.19 -18.37
CA GLN A 259 5.79 -18.08 -19.75
C GLN A 259 4.81 -19.20 -20.10
N LEU A 260 5.08 -20.43 -19.66
CA LEU A 260 4.16 -21.57 -19.82
C LEU A 260 2.84 -21.31 -19.09
N CYS A 261 2.86 -20.78 -17.86
CA CYS A 261 1.65 -20.36 -17.14
C CYS A 261 0.87 -19.28 -17.91
N ASN A 262 1.55 -18.28 -18.49
CA ASN A 262 0.89 -17.25 -19.30
C ASN A 262 0.24 -17.83 -20.55
N TRP A 263 0.90 -18.75 -21.26
CA TRP A 263 0.31 -19.44 -22.40
C TRP A 263 -0.88 -20.31 -21.99
N LEU A 264 -0.80 -21.00 -20.86
CA LEU A 264 -1.92 -21.78 -20.32
C LEU A 264 -3.12 -20.88 -19.99
N VAL A 265 -2.90 -19.75 -19.31
CA VAL A 265 -3.96 -18.77 -19.00
C VAL A 265 -4.55 -18.18 -20.28
N ALA A 266 -3.72 -17.83 -21.27
CA ALA A 266 -4.20 -17.31 -22.55
C ALA A 266 -5.04 -18.35 -23.32
N TYR A 267 -4.58 -19.60 -23.37
CA TYR A 267 -5.33 -20.70 -23.98
C TYR A 267 -6.66 -20.94 -23.28
N ALA A 268 -6.67 -21.00 -21.94
CA ALA A 268 -7.88 -21.14 -21.13
C ALA A 268 -8.83 -19.96 -21.30
N ASN A 269 -8.31 -18.74 -21.44
CA ASN A 269 -9.11 -17.54 -21.68
C ASN A 269 -9.90 -17.62 -22.98
N VAL A 270 -9.27 -18.11 -24.05
CA VAL A 270 -9.93 -18.33 -25.35
C VAL A 270 -10.91 -19.50 -25.28
N LEU A 271 -10.51 -20.62 -24.68
CA LEU A 271 -11.34 -21.82 -24.64
C LEU A 271 -12.61 -21.65 -23.79
N TRP A 272 -12.49 -20.96 -22.64
CA TRP A 272 -13.57 -20.84 -21.65
C TRP A 272 -14.17 -19.44 -21.57
N HIS A 273 -13.79 -18.52 -22.46
CA HIS A 273 -14.32 -17.15 -22.51
C HIS A 273 -14.20 -16.45 -21.14
N LEU A 274 -12.98 -16.44 -20.59
CA LEU A 274 -12.74 -15.91 -19.24
C LEU A 274 -12.68 -14.38 -19.22
N ASP A 275 -12.84 -13.66 -20.33
CA ASP A 275 -12.81 -12.18 -20.40
C ASP A 275 -11.59 -11.53 -19.73
N LEU A 276 -10.47 -12.27 -19.66
CA LEU A 276 -9.20 -11.74 -19.21
C LEU A 276 -8.61 -10.84 -20.31
N PRO A 277 -7.90 -9.77 -19.95
CA PRO A 277 -7.28 -8.88 -20.92
C PRO A 277 -6.27 -9.66 -21.79
N ILE A 278 -6.45 -9.57 -23.12
CA ILE A 278 -5.78 -10.45 -24.09
C ILE A 278 -4.41 -9.90 -24.50
N SER A 279 -4.20 -8.57 -24.48
CA SER A 279 -2.97 -7.96 -24.99
C SER A 279 -2.07 -7.39 -23.88
N LEU A 280 -0.81 -7.84 -23.88
CA LEU A 280 0.27 -7.15 -23.17
C LEU A 280 0.62 -5.82 -23.86
N ASP A 281 0.22 -5.57 -25.10
CA ASP A 281 0.68 -4.42 -25.89
C ASP A 281 -0.19 -3.17 -25.67
N GLU A 282 -1.53 -3.29 -25.61
CA GLU A 282 -2.43 -2.17 -25.26
C GLU A 282 -2.13 -1.65 -23.84
N ARG A 283 -1.76 -2.56 -22.94
CA ARG A 283 -1.32 -2.19 -21.60
C ARG A 283 -0.02 -1.39 -21.61
N LEU A 284 0.82 -1.51 -22.66
CA LEU A 284 2.19 -0.95 -22.68
C LEU A 284 2.07 0.55 -22.85
N GLN A 285 1.12 0.92 -23.68
CA GLN A 285 0.70 2.29 -23.91
C GLN A 285 -0.07 2.85 -22.70
N GLN A 286 -0.97 2.09 -22.08
CA GLN A 286 -1.78 2.59 -20.94
C GLN A 286 -0.97 2.80 -19.63
N GLY A 287 -0.13 1.85 -19.23
CA GLY A 287 0.49 1.86 -17.89
C GLY A 287 1.71 2.79 -17.73
N VAL A 288 2.57 2.89 -18.74
CA VAL A 288 3.74 3.79 -18.72
C VAL A 288 3.31 5.21 -19.07
N GLY A 289 2.35 5.38 -19.98
CA GLY A 289 1.85 6.69 -20.40
C GLY A 289 1.24 7.51 -19.26
N LEU A 290 0.46 6.90 -18.38
CA LEU A 290 -0.25 7.63 -17.32
C LEU A 290 0.66 8.06 -16.15
N ARG A 291 1.66 7.24 -15.79
CA ARG A 291 2.60 7.55 -14.69
C ARG A 291 3.49 8.75 -14.98
N VAL A 292 3.79 9.03 -16.25
CA VAL A 292 4.57 10.20 -16.63
C VAL A 292 3.90 11.50 -16.18
N PHE A 293 2.57 11.56 -16.20
CA PHE A 293 1.83 12.71 -15.64
C PHE A 293 2.02 12.84 -14.14
N LEU A 294 1.91 11.74 -13.39
CA LEU A 294 2.20 11.72 -11.94
C LEU A 294 3.61 12.23 -11.64
N TRP A 295 4.60 11.77 -12.41
CA TRP A 295 5.99 12.16 -12.23
C TRP A 295 6.24 13.62 -12.58
N LYS A 296 5.58 14.15 -13.60
CA LYS A 296 5.64 15.58 -13.95
C LYS A 296 5.13 16.45 -12.81
N HIS A 297 4.00 16.10 -12.21
CA HIS A 297 3.45 16.81 -11.04
C HIS A 297 4.36 16.68 -9.81
N ALA A 298 4.82 15.47 -9.48
CA ALA A 298 5.73 15.25 -8.35
C ALA A 298 7.04 16.05 -8.50
N TRP A 299 7.60 16.07 -9.71
CA TRP A 299 8.80 16.86 -10.00
C TRP A 299 8.55 18.36 -9.84
N HIS A 300 7.40 18.86 -10.32
CA HIS A 300 7.02 20.26 -10.14
C HIS A 300 6.85 20.62 -8.66
N MET A 301 6.23 19.75 -7.85
CA MET A 301 6.15 19.94 -6.39
C MET A 301 7.53 20.03 -5.74
N PHE A 302 8.46 19.14 -6.14
CA PHE A 302 9.83 19.18 -5.65
C PHE A 302 10.54 20.48 -6.01
N LEU A 303 10.43 20.94 -7.26
CA LEU A 303 11.05 22.21 -7.67
C LEU A 303 10.49 23.43 -6.90
N ALA A 304 9.20 23.41 -6.57
CA ALA A 304 8.58 24.45 -5.76
C ALA A 304 9.01 24.40 -4.28
N HIS A 305 9.24 23.20 -3.73
CA HIS A 305 9.57 22.98 -2.32
C HIS A 305 10.76 22.01 -2.14
N PRO A 306 11.98 22.38 -2.53
CA PRO A 306 13.09 21.41 -2.66
C PRO A 306 13.62 20.87 -1.33
N TRP A 307 13.47 21.63 -0.24
CA TRP A 307 14.10 21.30 1.05
C TRP A 307 13.25 20.33 1.89
N LEU A 308 12.04 20.76 2.23
CA LEU A 308 11.09 20.04 3.08
C LEU A 308 9.88 19.50 2.32
N GLY A 309 9.81 19.64 1.00
CA GLY A 309 8.68 19.15 0.20
C GLY A 309 7.38 19.93 0.41
N GLY A 310 6.37 19.59 -0.38
CA GLY A 310 5.05 20.22 -0.38
C GLY A 310 4.08 19.70 0.68
N GLY A 311 4.54 18.84 1.62
CA GLY A 311 3.71 18.27 2.69
C GLY A 311 3.42 16.78 2.49
N TRP A 312 3.64 15.95 3.52
CA TRP A 312 3.36 14.51 3.45
C TRP A 312 1.90 14.19 3.10
N GLY A 313 0.97 14.94 3.68
CA GLY A 313 -0.47 14.77 3.49
C GLY A 313 -1.08 15.51 2.29
N ASP A 314 -0.30 16.35 1.60
CA ASP A 314 -0.86 17.35 0.68
C ASP A 314 -0.63 17.02 -0.78
N TYR A 315 -0.07 15.85 -1.08
CA TYR A 315 0.26 15.46 -2.45
C TYR A 315 -0.94 15.57 -3.40
N ALA A 316 -2.09 15.01 -3.02
CA ALA A 316 -3.28 15.04 -3.87
C ALA A 316 -3.83 16.46 -4.07
N TRP A 317 -3.85 17.28 -3.02
CA TRP A 317 -4.26 18.67 -3.14
C TRP A 317 -3.33 19.48 -4.04
N ASN A 318 -2.01 19.36 -3.84
CA ASN A 318 -1.02 20.02 -4.69
C ASN A 318 -1.14 19.55 -6.14
N GLN A 319 -1.37 18.26 -6.36
CA GLN A 319 -1.59 17.70 -7.70
C GLN A 319 -2.84 18.32 -8.34
N TYR A 320 -3.95 18.35 -7.61
CA TYR A 320 -5.23 18.91 -8.04
C TYR A 320 -5.11 20.38 -8.48
N VAL A 321 -4.48 21.22 -7.65
CA VAL A 321 -4.28 22.64 -7.96
C VAL A 321 -3.33 22.84 -9.13
N GLN A 322 -2.30 21.99 -9.28
CA GLN A 322 -1.35 22.06 -10.40
C GLN A 322 -1.95 21.69 -11.77
N THR A 323 -3.14 21.08 -11.82
CA THR A 323 -3.77 20.71 -13.10
C THR A 323 -4.06 21.91 -14.00
N ASP A 324 -4.20 23.11 -13.43
CA ASP A 324 -4.37 24.36 -14.20
C ASP A 324 -3.15 24.69 -15.07
N VAL A 325 -1.96 24.24 -14.65
CA VAL A 325 -0.68 24.55 -15.31
C VAL A 325 -0.11 23.34 -16.03
N LEU A 326 -0.21 22.16 -15.43
CA LEU A 326 0.46 20.96 -15.92
C LEU A 326 -0.46 20.05 -16.75
N GLY A 327 -1.78 20.24 -16.66
CA GLY A 327 -2.79 19.50 -17.40
C GLY A 327 -3.19 18.19 -16.73
N HIS A 328 -3.39 17.17 -17.56
CA HIS A 328 -3.97 15.89 -17.17
C HIS A 328 -3.11 15.08 -16.19
N VAL A 329 -3.75 14.50 -15.17
CA VAL A 329 -3.11 13.60 -14.20
C VAL A 329 -4.14 12.79 -13.43
N GLU A 330 -3.93 11.48 -13.26
CA GLU A 330 -4.87 10.65 -12.50
C GLU A 330 -4.81 11.02 -11.02
N MET A 331 -5.97 11.08 -10.35
CA MET A 331 -6.04 11.32 -8.92
C MET A 331 -5.20 10.30 -8.16
N SER A 332 -4.18 10.79 -7.44
CA SER A 332 -3.38 9.93 -6.56
C SER A 332 -2.90 10.69 -5.34
N MET A 333 -2.72 9.94 -4.25
CA MET A 333 -2.10 10.42 -3.02
C MET A 333 -0.56 10.28 -3.04
N ASN A 334 0.02 9.78 -4.13
CA ASN A 334 1.46 9.56 -4.26
C ASN A 334 1.95 9.57 -5.72
N ALA A 335 3.27 9.63 -5.88
CA ALA A 335 3.91 9.69 -7.21
C ALA A 335 4.08 8.33 -7.91
N HIS A 336 3.67 7.22 -7.30
CA HIS A 336 3.95 5.85 -7.78
C HIS A 336 5.43 5.60 -8.09
N ASN A 337 6.33 6.31 -7.39
CA ASN A 337 7.78 6.16 -7.45
C ASN A 337 8.35 6.69 -6.14
N LEU A 338 8.94 5.83 -5.31
CA LEU A 338 9.42 6.18 -3.97
C LEU A 338 10.34 7.41 -3.93
N VAL A 339 11.22 7.60 -4.91
CA VAL A 339 12.17 8.72 -4.91
C VAL A 339 11.43 10.02 -5.21
N LEU A 340 10.61 10.04 -6.27
CA LEU A 340 9.81 11.23 -6.60
C LEU A 340 8.77 11.54 -5.53
N ASP A 341 8.18 10.52 -4.89
CA ASP A 341 7.22 10.70 -3.80
C ASP A 341 7.88 11.37 -2.58
N LEU A 342 9.06 10.89 -2.17
CA LEU A 342 9.81 11.50 -1.07
C LEU A 342 10.26 12.93 -1.42
N LEU A 343 10.76 13.16 -2.63
CA LEU A 343 11.15 14.51 -3.08
C LEU A 343 9.95 15.47 -3.07
N ALA A 344 8.80 15.05 -3.60
CA ALA A 344 7.60 15.87 -3.63
C ALA A 344 7.05 16.16 -2.23
N LYS A 345 7.01 15.17 -1.33
CA LYS A 345 6.36 15.27 -0.01
C LYS A 345 7.24 15.86 1.08
N VAL A 346 8.52 15.50 1.11
CA VAL A 346 9.46 15.81 2.21
C VAL A 346 10.80 16.34 1.73
N GLY A 347 10.95 16.59 0.43
CA GLY A 347 12.12 17.25 -0.17
C GLY A 347 13.40 16.43 -0.07
N VAL A 348 14.52 17.10 -0.34
CA VAL A 348 15.85 16.48 -0.31
C VAL A 348 16.20 15.97 1.08
N PHE A 349 15.76 16.63 2.15
CA PHE A 349 16.04 16.17 3.52
C PHE A 349 15.34 14.86 3.83
N GLY A 350 14.08 14.71 3.43
CA GLY A 350 13.35 13.45 3.60
C GLY A 350 13.92 12.32 2.73
N LEU A 351 14.32 12.61 1.49
CA LEU A 351 14.99 11.62 0.64
C LEU A 351 16.30 11.14 1.28
N LEU A 352 17.16 12.06 1.72
CA LEU A 352 18.45 11.72 2.33
C LEU A 352 18.28 10.97 3.66
N ALA A 353 17.26 11.33 4.45
CA ALA A 353 16.91 10.63 5.69
C ALA A 353 16.70 9.13 5.47
N VAL A 354 16.08 8.73 4.36
CA VAL A 354 15.86 7.32 4.00
C VAL A 354 17.04 6.71 3.25
N MET A 355 17.58 7.42 2.26
CA MET A 355 18.58 6.87 1.33
C MET A 355 19.93 6.62 2.01
N LEU A 356 20.41 7.52 2.89
CA LEU A 356 21.75 7.37 3.48
C LEU A 356 21.86 6.13 4.39
N PRO A 357 20.92 5.86 5.33
CA PRO A 357 20.97 4.63 6.12
C PRO A 357 20.79 3.36 5.27
N PHE A 358 19.94 3.41 4.24
CA PHE A 358 19.74 2.29 3.33
C PHE A 358 20.99 1.97 2.50
N LEU A 359 21.66 2.97 1.92
CA LEU A 359 22.95 2.81 1.25
C LEU A 359 24.03 2.30 2.22
N GLY A 360 24.01 2.78 3.46
CA GLY A 360 24.86 2.26 4.53
C GLY A 360 24.62 0.77 4.79
N LEU A 361 23.36 0.31 4.78
CA LEU A 361 23.02 -1.11 4.89
C LEU A 361 23.55 -1.89 3.69
N VAL A 362 23.27 -1.44 2.45
CA VAL A 362 23.76 -2.06 1.22
C VAL A 362 25.28 -2.23 1.27
N HIS A 363 26.01 -1.18 1.67
CA HIS A 363 27.46 -1.22 1.81
C HIS A 363 27.93 -2.26 2.84
N ALA A 364 27.24 -2.39 3.96
CA ALA A 364 27.57 -3.35 5.02
C ALA A 364 27.31 -4.80 4.60
N VAL A 365 26.27 -5.04 3.80
CA VAL A 365 25.86 -6.40 3.44
C VAL A 365 26.49 -6.91 2.15
N ARG A 366 26.97 -6.03 1.24
CA ARG A 366 27.46 -6.41 -0.10
C ARG A 366 28.60 -7.44 -0.12
N LYS A 367 29.38 -7.51 0.96
CA LYS A 367 30.51 -8.46 1.08
C LYS A 367 30.14 -9.74 1.83
N ARG A 368 28.92 -9.86 2.35
CA ARG A 368 28.50 -11.05 3.08
C ARG A 368 28.32 -12.21 2.11
N ARG A 369 28.70 -13.40 2.57
CA ARG A 369 28.42 -14.64 1.83
C ARG A 369 26.91 -14.82 1.70
N MET A 370 26.43 -15.02 0.48
CA MET A 370 25.02 -15.24 0.20
C MET A 370 24.61 -16.64 0.68
N THR A 371 23.81 -16.70 1.74
CA THR A 371 23.17 -17.94 2.21
C THR A 371 21.74 -18.03 1.69
N PRO A 372 21.10 -19.22 1.63
CA PRO A 372 19.70 -19.33 1.24
C PRO A 372 18.75 -18.45 2.06
N ALA A 373 19.00 -18.33 3.37
CA ALA A 373 18.22 -17.47 4.26
C ALA A 373 18.39 -15.98 3.91
N LEU A 374 19.62 -15.51 3.68
CA LEU A 374 19.85 -14.13 3.24
C LEU A 374 19.26 -13.87 1.86
N ALA A 375 19.29 -14.86 0.96
CA ALA A 375 18.68 -14.77 -0.36
C ALA A 375 17.17 -14.56 -0.29
N PHE A 376 16.47 -15.30 0.58
CA PHE A 376 15.05 -15.08 0.86
C PHE A 376 14.76 -13.66 1.33
N LEU A 377 15.51 -13.20 2.34
CA LEU A 377 15.35 -11.87 2.94
C LEU A 377 15.65 -10.75 1.93
N TYR A 378 16.72 -10.86 1.15
CA TYR A 378 17.01 -9.89 0.10
C TYR A 378 15.99 -9.92 -1.02
N ALA A 379 15.44 -11.09 -1.38
CA ALA A 379 14.38 -11.17 -2.37
C ALA A 379 13.15 -10.40 -1.91
N VAL A 380 12.72 -10.54 -0.64
CA VAL A 380 11.63 -9.73 -0.06
C VAL A 380 11.96 -8.23 -0.14
N ILE A 381 13.14 -7.81 0.31
CA ILE A 381 13.57 -6.39 0.23
C ILE A 381 13.51 -5.87 -1.21
N LEU A 382 14.13 -6.58 -2.15
CA LEU A 382 14.27 -6.13 -3.53
C LEU A 382 12.95 -6.09 -4.27
N VAL A 383 12.10 -7.10 -4.07
CA VAL A 383 10.75 -7.12 -4.64
C VAL A 383 9.93 -5.94 -4.11
N THR A 384 9.93 -5.68 -2.80
CA THR A 384 9.22 -4.54 -2.21
C THR A 384 9.75 -3.20 -2.71
N VAL A 385 11.09 -3.04 -2.80
CA VAL A 385 11.70 -1.80 -3.32
C VAL A 385 11.37 -1.62 -4.80
N ALA A 386 11.45 -2.67 -5.61
CA ALA A 386 11.13 -2.62 -7.04
C ALA A 386 9.65 -2.27 -7.28
N HIS A 387 8.73 -2.88 -6.52
CA HIS A 387 7.31 -2.52 -6.54
C HIS A 387 7.11 -1.06 -6.11
N SER A 388 7.83 -0.59 -5.10
CA SER A 388 7.79 0.82 -4.64
C SER A 388 8.38 1.83 -5.63
N MET A 389 9.05 1.38 -6.69
CA MET A 389 9.51 2.25 -7.77
C MET A 389 8.49 2.46 -8.88
N LEU A 390 7.44 1.64 -8.89
CA LEU A 390 6.41 1.63 -9.92
C LEU A 390 5.01 1.85 -9.35
N GLU A 391 4.82 1.61 -8.05
CA GLU A 391 3.64 1.85 -7.22
C GLU A 391 4.07 2.15 -5.77
N TYR A 392 3.18 1.96 -4.79
CA TYR A 392 3.37 2.43 -3.41
C TYR A 392 3.00 1.39 -2.33
N PRO A 393 3.47 0.13 -2.41
CA PRO A 393 3.14 -0.89 -1.40
C PRO A 393 3.60 -0.49 0.01
N LEU A 394 4.67 0.31 0.15
CA LEU A 394 5.20 0.74 1.44
C LEU A 394 4.30 1.73 2.20
N HIS A 395 3.25 2.26 1.58
CA HIS A 395 2.23 3.05 2.28
C HIS A 395 1.18 2.18 2.99
N TYR A 396 1.22 0.87 2.80
CA TYR A 396 0.35 -0.10 3.47
C TYR A 396 1.11 -0.82 4.59
N LEU A 397 0.56 -0.84 5.80
CA LEU A 397 1.21 -1.40 7.00
C LEU A 397 1.51 -2.89 6.82
N TYR A 398 0.60 -3.61 6.15
CA TYR A 398 0.76 -5.03 5.85
C TYR A 398 1.92 -5.34 4.88
N PHE A 399 2.48 -4.36 4.16
CA PHE A 399 3.75 -4.51 3.43
C PHE A 399 4.93 -3.85 4.16
N LEU A 400 4.70 -2.70 4.78
CA LEU A 400 5.72 -1.92 5.48
C LEU A 400 6.35 -2.69 6.64
N LEU A 401 5.55 -3.38 7.47
CA LEU A 401 6.07 -4.08 8.64
C LEU A 401 6.83 -5.37 8.28
N PRO A 402 6.38 -6.23 7.34
CA PRO A 402 7.22 -7.30 6.83
C PRO A 402 8.56 -6.81 6.26
N PHE A 403 8.55 -5.69 5.52
CA PHE A 403 9.76 -5.06 5.00
C PHE A 403 10.69 -4.58 6.12
N ALA A 404 10.15 -3.88 7.13
CA ALA A 404 10.89 -3.42 8.30
C ALA A 404 11.52 -4.57 9.08
N PHE A 405 10.78 -5.66 9.26
CA PHE A 405 11.24 -6.85 9.96
C PHE A 405 12.46 -7.44 9.26
N VAL A 406 12.37 -7.59 7.93
CA VAL A 406 13.46 -8.16 7.13
C VAL A 406 14.69 -7.26 7.13
N LEU A 407 14.51 -5.93 7.01
CA LEU A 407 15.62 -4.98 7.16
C LEU A 407 16.30 -5.11 8.53
N GLY A 408 15.50 -5.21 9.59
CA GLY A 408 15.98 -5.40 10.96
C GLY A 408 16.72 -6.73 11.15
N TYR A 409 16.21 -7.82 10.55
CA TYR A 409 16.82 -9.14 10.59
C TYR A 409 18.14 -9.18 9.80
N VAL A 410 18.25 -8.45 8.69
CA VAL A 410 19.46 -8.39 7.87
C VAL A 410 20.55 -7.50 8.49
N ASP A 411 20.21 -6.39 9.13
CA ASP A 411 21.23 -5.45 9.63
C ASP A 411 21.84 -5.85 10.99
N ASP A 412 23.00 -6.54 10.96
CA ASP A 412 23.72 -6.99 12.16
C ASP A 412 24.42 -5.86 12.93
N ARG A 413 24.47 -4.65 12.37
CA ARG A 413 25.13 -3.51 12.99
C ARG A 413 24.23 -2.95 14.07
N LYS A 414 24.78 -2.76 15.26
CA LYS A 414 24.08 -2.14 16.38
C LYS A 414 24.14 -0.61 16.29
N LEU A 415 23.02 0.04 16.55
CA LEU A 415 22.95 1.49 16.75
C LEU A 415 23.74 1.84 18.03
N ARG A 416 24.72 2.74 17.90
CA ARG A 416 25.54 3.17 19.04
C ARG A 416 24.76 4.16 19.90
N GLY A 417 24.99 4.14 21.21
CA GLY A 417 24.38 5.09 22.15
C GLY A 417 23.07 4.63 22.80
N LEU A 418 22.47 3.53 22.33
CA LEU A 418 21.30 2.90 22.96
C LEU A 418 21.68 1.52 23.51
N SER A 419 21.40 1.30 24.80
CA SER A 419 21.58 -0.02 25.41
C SER A 419 20.54 -1.01 24.87
N SER A 420 20.85 -2.32 24.94
CA SER A 420 19.91 -3.37 24.52
C SER A 420 18.63 -3.39 25.37
N ASP A 421 18.73 -3.00 26.64
CA ASP A 421 17.59 -2.91 27.57
C ASP A 421 16.71 -1.70 27.23
N THR A 422 17.31 -0.54 26.95
CA THR A 422 16.59 0.64 26.45
C THR A 422 15.86 0.33 25.14
N ALA A 423 16.53 -0.36 24.22
CA ALA A 423 15.91 -0.81 22.97
C ALA A 423 14.71 -1.72 23.22
N TRP A 424 14.83 -2.69 24.14
CA TRP A 424 13.74 -3.58 24.55
C TRP A 424 12.55 -2.79 25.09
N VAL A 425 12.79 -1.87 26.02
CA VAL A 425 11.75 -1.05 26.66
C VAL A 425 11.05 -0.17 25.63
N LEU A 426 11.79 0.51 24.76
CA LEU A 426 11.21 1.37 23.73
C LEU A 426 10.37 0.57 22.72
N THR A 427 10.83 -0.60 22.29
CA THR A 427 10.02 -1.50 21.44
C THR A 427 8.75 -1.94 22.16
N GLY A 428 8.83 -2.24 23.46
CA GLY A 428 7.67 -2.57 24.29
C GLY A 428 6.67 -1.42 24.40
N ILE A 429 7.14 -0.20 24.68
CA ILE A 429 6.30 1.01 24.75
C ILE A 429 5.58 1.24 23.42
N VAL A 430 6.30 1.20 22.29
CA VAL A 430 5.69 1.37 20.97
C VAL A 430 4.66 0.28 20.69
N ALA A 431 4.91 -0.97 21.07
CA ALA A 431 3.94 -2.06 20.91
C ALA A 431 2.66 -1.84 21.75
N VAL A 432 2.80 -1.39 23.00
CA VAL A 432 1.65 -1.06 23.88
C VAL A 432 0.87 0.13 23.33
N CYS A 433 1.54 1.23 22.98
CA CYS A 433 0.90 2.38 22.37
C CYS A 433 0.21 2.03 21.05
N GLY A 434 0.84 1.19 20.22
CA GLY A 434 0.28 0.67 18.99
C GLY A 434 -0.98 -0.16 19.23
N ALA A 435 -1.00 -1.00 20.27
CA ALA A 435 -2.17 -1.79 20.65
C ALA A 435 -3.35 -0.90 21.09
N VAL A 436 -3.09 0.09 21.95
CA VAL A 436 -4.10 1.07 22.41
C VAL A 436 -4.65 1.87 21.23
N LEU A 437 -3.77 2.36 20.35
CA LEU A 437 -4.15 3.13 19.17
C LEU A 437 -5.01 2.29 18.21
N THR A 438 -4.61 1.04 17.97
CA THR A 438 -5.35 0.10 17.11
C THR A 438 -6.75 -0.13 17.66
N GLY A 439 -6.88 -0.38 18.97
CA GLY A 439 -8.18 -0.50 19.63
C GLY A 439 -9.05 0.75 19.49
N ARG A 440 -8.46 1.95 19.59
CA ARG A 440 -9.20 3.21 19.38
C ARG A 440 -9.60 3.42 17.92
N MET A 441 -8.72 3.10 16.97
CA MET A 441 -9.00 3.21 15.53
C MET A 441 -10.18 2.34 15.11
N TRP A 442 -10.35 1.16 15.71
CA TRP A 442 -11.52 0.30 15.47
C TRP A 442 -12.84 1.03 15.80
N ILE A 443 -12.91 1.65 16.98
CA ILE A 443 -14.10 2.36 17.45
C ILE A 443 -14.43 3.55 16.53
N ASP A 444 -13.41 4.35 16.17
CA ASP A 444 -13.57 5.48 15.26
C ASP A 444 -14.04 5.03 13.88
N TYR A 445 -13.39 4.01 13.32
CA TYR A 445 -13.67 3.56 11.95
C TYR A 445 -15.08 3.03 11.79
N GLN A 446 -15.59 2.25 12.75
CA GLN A 446 -16.98 1.76 12.71
C GLN A 446 -18.00 2.90 12.61
N SER A 447 -17.73 4.03 13.26
CA SER A 447 -18.62 5.21 13.18
C SER A 447 -18.48 5.94 11.85
N VAL A 448 -17.25 6.08 11.33
CA VAL A 448 -16.95 6.75 10.06
C VAL A 448 -17.46 5.94 8.87
N GLU A 449 -17.25 4.63 8.85
CA GLU A 449 -17.72 3.69 7.83
C GLU A 449 -19.25 3.73 7.75
N ARG A 450 -19.93 3.64 8.89
CA ARG A 450 -21.38 3.72 8.93
C ARG A 450 -21.91 5.06 8.45
N LEU A 451 -21.25 6.17 8.84
CA LEU A 451 -21.60 7.50 8.34
C LEU A 451 -21.41 7.58 6.82
N TYR A 452 -20.35 6.98 6.27
CA TYR A 452 -20.09 6.99 4.84
C TYR A 452 -21.22 6.33 4.05
N TYR A 453 -21.63 5.12 4.44
CA TYR A 453 -22.69 4.38 3.75
C TYR A 453 -24.11 4.85 4.10
N SER A 454 -24.28 5.51 5.24
CA SER A 454 -25.54 6.06 5.72
C SER A 454 -26.77 5.12 5.61
N PRO A 455 -26.72 3.88 6.13
CA PRO A 455 -27.75 2.87 5.88
C PRO A 455 -29.13 3.25 6.43
N ASP A 456 -29.18 3.97 7.56
CA ASP A 456 -30.41 4.47 8.18
C ASP A 456 -30.78 5.90 7.69
N GLY A 457 -30.08 6.39 6.66
CA GLY A 457 -30.21 7.75 6.12
C GLY A 457 -29.22 8.76 6.72
N PRO A 458 -28.80 9.79 5.95
CA PRO A 458 -27.73 10.73 6.35
C PRO A 458 -27.96 11.43 7.70
N THR A 459 -29.20 11.89 7.97
CA THR A 459 -29.51 12.66 9.18
C THR A 459 -29.37 11.84 10.46
N VAL A 460 -29.86 10.59 10.45
CA VAL A 460 -29.80 9.68 11.61
C VAL A 460 -28.35 9.30 11.90
N GLU A 461 -27.59 8.99 10.85
CA GLU A 461 -26.20 8.56 10.99
C GLU A 461 -25.28 9.72 11.37
N LEU A 462 -25.56 10.94 10.93
CA LEU A 462 -24.86 12.14 11.40
C LEU A 462 -25.05 12.36 12.91
N GLN A 463 -26.29 12.25 13.40
CA GLN A 463 -26.56 12.38 14.84
C GLN A 463 -25.86 11.29 15.66
N ARG A 464 -25.84 10.05 15.14
CA ARG A 464 -25.12 8.93 15.76
C ARG A 464 -23.61 9.19 15.79
N TYR A 465 -23.04 9.65 14.68
CA TYR A 465 -21.64 10.02 14.58
C TYR A 465 -21.25 11.12 15.58
N GLN A 466 -22.06 12.19 15.69
CA GLN A 466 -21.83 13.29 16.64
C GLN A 466 -21.80 12.83 18.10
N ARG A 467 -22.50 11.74 18.46
CA ARG A 467 -22.53 11.16 19.82
C ARG A 467 -21.45 10.11 20.07
N SER A 468 -20.70 9.70 19.06
CA SER A 468 -19.75 8.58 19.14
C SER A 468 -18.41 8.92 19.81
N GLY A 469 -18.16 10.21 20.10
CA GLY A 469 -16.95 10.66 20.80
C GLY A 469 -15.66 10.43 20.00
N GLN A 470 -15.64 10.83 18.72
CA GLN A 470 -14.53 10.64 17.78
C GLN A 470 -13.26 11.37 18.19
N LEU A 471 -12.08 10.77 17.91
CA LEU A 471 -10.79 11.33 18.32
C LEU A 471 -9.77 11.41 17.18
N LEU A 472 -9.61 10.35 16.39
CA LEU A 472 -8.51 10.16 15.45
C LEU A 472 -8.95 10.31 14.00
N LEU A 473 -10.07 9.69 13.60
CA LEU A 473 -10.51 9.65 12.19
C LEU A 473 -11.47 10.80 11.81
N VAL A 474 -11.40 11.93 12.53
CA VAL A 474 -12.24 13.11 12.27
C VAL A 474 -12.16 13.61 10.83
N PRO A 475 -10.98 13.68 10.16
CA PRO A 475 -10.91 14.11 8.76
C PRO A 475 -11.72 13.21 7.80
N TYR A 476 -11.72 11.90 8.02
CA TYR A 476 -12.55 10.96 7.26
C TYR A 476 -14.03 11.11 7.59
N GLY A 477 -14.37 11.43 8.84
CA GLY A 477 -15.73 11.81 9.21
C GLY A 477 -16.20 13.04 8.43
N ASN A 478 -15.39 14.10 8.37
CA ASN A 478 -15.70 15.31 7.61
C ASN A 478 -15.88 15.01 6.12
N LEU A 479 -15.05 14.13 5.54
CA LEU A 479 -15.22 13.66 4.18
C LEU A 479 -16.56 12.94 3.99
N SER A 480 -16.95 12.06 4.92
CA SER A 480 -18.24 11.38 4.88
C SER A 480 -19.42 12.34 5.06
N ILE A 481 -19.29 13.39 5.88
CA ILE A 481 -20.29 14.47 6.01
C ILE A 481 -20.44 15.22 4.70
N ALA A 482 -19.33 15.63 4.09
CA ALA A 482 -19.33 16.34 2.80
C ALA A 482 -20.06 15.52 1.73
N ASN A 483 -19.76 14.22 1.62
CA ASN A 483 -20.41 13.35 0.63
C ASN A 483 -21.92 13.16 0.84
N ASN A 484 -22.39 13.17 2.09
CA ASN A 484 -23.78 12.81 2.43
C ASN A 484 -24.70 14.00 2.74
N ALA A 485 -24.14 15.18 3.05
CA ALA A 485 -24.94 16.34 3.42
C ALA A 485 -25.81 16.83 2.24
N GLY A 486 -27.06 17.17 2.54
CA GLY A 486 -27.93 17.85 1.59
C GLY A 486 -27.46 19.27 1.32
N MET A 487 -27.52 19.70 0.06
CA MET A 487 -27.11 21.05 -0.35
C MET A 487 -28.29 21.77 -1.01
N THR A 488 -28.56 22.99 -0.53
CA THR A 488 -29.53 23.92 -1.10
C THR A 488 -28.86 25.28 -1.33
N ALA A 489 -29.54 26.20 -2.02
CA ALA A 489 -29.02 27.56 -2.19
C ALA A 489 -28.78 28.26 -0.84
N GLU A 490 -29.65 28.02 0.15
CA GLU A 490 -29.54 28.60 1.50
C GLU A 490 -28.33 28.05 2.27
N THR A 491 -28.03 26.75 2.14
CA THR A 491 -26.89 26.13 2.85
C THR A 491 -25.57 26.23 2.07
N ALA A 492 -25.58 26.82 0.86
CA ALA A 492 -24.45 26.83 -0.06
C ALA A 492 -23.17 27.45 0.53
N GLN A 493 -23.28 28.49 1.37
CA GLN A 493 -22.12 29.11 2.00
C GLN A 493 -21.42 28.16 2.96
N ILE A 494 -22.19 27.45 3.80
CA ILE A 494 -21.66 26.45 4.74
C ILE A 494 -21.09 25.27 3.96
N MET A 495 -21.85 24.79 2.96
CA MET A 495 -21.44 23.66 2.14
C MET A 495 -20.16 23.95 1.36
N ALA A 496 -19.94 25.16 0.83
CA ALA A 496 -18.69 25.48 0.16
C ALA A 496 -17.47 25.34 1.08
N ALA A 497 -17.59 25.70 2.37
CA ALA A 497 -16.50 25.51 3.33
C ALA A 497 -16.25 24.03 3.64
N VAL A 498 -17.34 23.26 3.84
CA VAL A 498 -17.27 21.81 4.13
C VAL A 498 -16.67 21.04 2.95
N GLU A 499 -17.16 21.30 1.74
CA GLU A 499 -16.69 20.64 0.52
C GLU A 499 -15.25 21.06 0.19
N HIS A 500 -14.89 22.34 0.37
CA HIS A 500 -13.51 22.79 0.19
C HIS A 500 -12.54 22.04 1.11
N GLN A 501 -12.88 21.91 2.41
CA GLN A 501 -12.06 21.14 3.34
C GLN A 501 -11.96 19.67 2.92
N ALA A 502 -13.06 19.08 2.45
CA ALA A 502 -13.06 17.70 1.97
C ALA A 502 -12.19 17.53 0.73
N VAL A 503 -12.20 18.47 -0.21
CA VAL A 503 -11.34 18.47 -1.40
C VAL A 503 -9.86 18.67 -1.04
N GLN A 504 -9.56 19.52 -0.06
CA GLN A 504 -8.18 19.67 0.45
C GLN A 504 -7.65 18.39 1.08
N PHE A 505 -8.52 17.60 1.73
CA PHE A 505 -8.16 16.30 2.30
C PHE A 505 -8.06 15.21 1.22
N TYR A 506 -9.04 15.14 0.33
CA TYR A 506 -9.12 14.18 -0.77
C TYR A 506 -9.95 14.78 -1.93
N PRO A 507 -9.32 15.19 -3.04
CA PRO A 507 -10.00 15.79 -4.19
C PRO A 507 -10.70 14.72 -5.03
N GLY A 508 -11.74 14.12 -4.48
CA GLY A 508 -12.57 13.12 -5.15
C GLY A 508 -13.63 13.74 -6.06
N THR A 509 -14.11 12.97 -7.04
CA THR A 509 -15.09 13.44 -8.03
C THR A 509 -16.36 14.01 -7.39
N GLY A 510 -16.89 13.35 -6.35
CA GLY A 510 -18.09 13.78 -5.64
C GLY A 510 -17.90 15.13 -4.94
N THR A 511 -16.87 15.27 -4.11
CA THR A 511 -16.61 16.49 -3.32
C THR A 511 -16.24 17.68 -4.20
N VAL A 512 -15.47 17.48 -5.27
CA VAL A 512 -15.11 18.56 -6.20
C VAL A 512 -16.34 19.10 -6.94
N GLN A 513 -17.24 18.22 -7.43
CA GLN A 513 -18.48 18.67 -8.08
C GLN A 513 -19.37 19.43 -7.10
N ARG A 514 -19.53 18.91 -5.88
CA ARG A 514 -20.35 19.54 -4.85
C ARG A 514 -19.78 20.89 -4.43
N TRP A 515 -18.46 21.01 -4.32
CA TRP A 515 -17.80 22.29 -4.06
C TRP A 515 -18.06 23.31 -5.18
N ALA A 516 -17.92 22.90 -6.45
CA ALA A 516 -18.22 23.77 -7.59
C ALA A 516 -19.68 24.26 -7.58
N ILE A 517 -20.62 23.36 -7.31
CA ILE A 517 -22.05 23.70 -7.22
C ILE A 517 -22.32 24.66 -6.04
N ALA A 518 -21.70 24.43 -4.88
CA ALA A 518 -21.83 25.31 -3.72
C ALA A 518 -21.30 26.74 -3.99
N LEU A 519 -20.21 26.87 -4.76
CA LEU A 519 -19.69 28.16 -5.22
C LEU A 519 -20.64 28.81 -6.23
N ALA A 520 -21.22 28.02 -7.14
CA ALA A 520 -22.16 28.52 -8.14
C ALA A 520 -23.45 29.07 -7.51
N PHE A 521 -23.99 28.41 -6.47
CA PHE A 521 -25.14 28.94 -5.70
C PHE A 521 -24.84 30.28 -5.02
N GLN A 522 -23.57 30.57 -4.71
CA GLN A 522 -23.14 31.86 -4.16
C GLN A 522 -22.90 32.93 -5.24
N GLY A 523 -23.17 32.63 -6.52
CA GLY A 523 -22.89 33.50 -7.64
C GLY A 523 -21.41 33.52 -8.08
N LYS A 524 -20.54 32.73 -7.46
CA LYS A 524 -19.09 32.65 -7.76
C LYS A 524 -18.81 31.73 -8.95
N THR A 525 -19.38 32.08 -10.09
CA THR A 525 -19.38 31.22 -11.28
C THR A 525 -17.97 30.91 -11.79
N ASP A 526 -17.06 31.88 -11.82
CA ASP A 526 -15.70 31.65 -12.33
C ASP A 526 -14.86 30.74 -11.43
N GLU A 527 -15.00 30.87 -10.11
CA GLU A 527 -14.36 29.97 -9.14
C GLU A 527 -14.91 28.54 -9.29
N ALA A 528 -16.23 28.40 -9.48
CA ALA A 528 -16.88 27.12 -9.71
C ALA A 528 -16.39 26.43 -10.99
N ILE A 529 -16.34 27.16 -12.11
CA ILE A 529 -15.84 26.64 -13.39
C ILE A 529 -14.39 26.20 -13.28
N THR A 530 -13.56 26.93 -12.53
CA THR A 530 -12.16 26.54 -12.27
C THR A 530 -12.09 25.15 -11.62
N GLN A 531 -12.93 24.87 -10.61
CA GLN A 531 -12.92 23.55 -9.96
C GLN A 531 -13.37 22.43 -10.91
N VAL A 532 -14.30 22.71 -11.82
CA VAL A 532 -14.75 21.74 -12.83
C VAL A 532 -13.68 21.50 -13.90
N ARG A 533 -12.91 22.52 -14.31
CA ARG A 533 -11.75 22.31 -15.20
C ARG A 533 -10.69 21.41 -14.57
N ARG A 534 -10.41 21.61 -13.26
CA ARG A 534 -9.48 20.75 -12.52
C ARG A 534 -10.01 19.32 -12.41
N LEU A 535 -11.31 19.14 -12.13
CA LEU A 535 -11.97 17.85 -12.16
C LEU A 535 -11.80 17.16 -13.53
N HIS A 536 -12.06 17.89 -14.61
CA HIS A 536 -11.90 17.39 -15.97
C HIS A 536 -10.46 16.96 -16.24
N ASN A 537 -9.47 17.77 -15.84
CA ASN A 537 -8.08 17.41 -16.01
C ASN A 537 -7.67 16.18 -15.21
N GLN A 538 -8.30 15.96 -14.05
CA GLN A 538 -7.97 14.81 -13.19
C GLN A 538 -8.65 13.50 -13.61
N TYR A 539 -9.82 13.60 -14.23
CA TYR A 539 -10.68 12.47 -14.60
C TYR A 539 -10.98 12.41 -16.11
N TRP A 540 -10.06 12.91 -16.95
CA TRP A 540 -10.26 13.08 -18.39
C TRP A 540 -10.53 11.79 -19.17
N ILE A 541 -10.17 10.62 -18.63
CA ILE A 541 -10.34 9.32 -19.31
C ILE A 541 -11.82 8.91 -19.33
N ASP A 542 -12.54 9.08 -18.22
CA ASP A 542 -13.98 8.79 -18.10
C ASP A 542 -14.73 9.97 -17.46
N TYR A 543 -14.47 11.16 -17.97
CA TYR A 543 -15.05 12.38 -17.41
C TYR A 543 -16.58 12.34 -17.39
N ALA A 544 -17.21 11.75 -18.41
CA ALA A 544 -18.65 11.58 -18.48
C ALA A 544 -19.20 10.72 -17.33
N GLY A 545 -18.49 9.62 -16.99
CA GLY A 545 -18.80 8.78 -15.83
C GLY A 545 -18.67 9.53 -14.51
N ASP A 546 -17.64 10.40 -14.43
CA ASP A 546 -17.25 11.12 -13.21
C ASP A 546 -17.96 12.47 -13.02
N SER A 547 -18.62 13.04 -14.04
CA SER A 547 -19.30 14.34 -14.01
C SER A 547 -20.83 14.25 -13.87
N LYS A 548 -21.37 13.09 -13.48
CA LYS A 548 -22.83 12.82 -13.46
C LYS A 548 -23.64 13.80 -12.62
N LEU A 549 -23.08 14.31 -11.52
CA LEU A 549 -23.78 15.26 -10.66
C LEU A 549 -23.96 16.60 -11.36
N LEU A 550 -22.94 17.08 -12.09
CA LEU A 550 -23.04 18.29 -12.90
C LEU A 550 -24.09 18.16 -14.01
N THR A 551 -24.08 17.03 -14.73
CA THR A 551 -25.10 16.71 -15.74
C THR A 551 -26.50 16.72 -15.13
N HIS A 552 -26.68 16.06 -13.98
CA HIS A 552 -27.98 16.01 -13.29
C HIS A 552 -28.50 17.40 -12.93
N VAL A 553 -27.65 18.24 -12.33
CA VAL A 553 -28.00 19.60 -11.89
C VAL A 553 -28.39 20.49 -13.06
N CYS A 554 -27.65 20.44 -14.17
CA CYS A 554 -27.95 21.26 -15.34
C CYS A 554 -29.18 20.79 -16.11
N THR A 555 -29.45 19.47 -16.16
CA THR A 555 -30.68 18.93 -16.76
C THR A 555 -31.92 19.29 -15.94
N ARG A 556 -31.81 19.31 -14.60
CA ARG A 556 -32.92 19.68 -13.71
C ARG A 556 -33.23 21.18 -13.67
N LYS A 557 -32.38 22.04 -14.25
CA LYS A 557 -32.53 23.50 -14.28
C LYS A 557 -32.80 24.08 -12.88
N LEU A 558 -31.99 23.68 -11.90
CA LEU A 558 -32.11 24.20 -10.54
C LEU A 558 -31.96 25.74 -10.52
N GLU A 559 -32.83 26.40 -9.77
CA GLU A 559 -32.83 27.86 -9.62
C GLU A 559 -31.49 28.35 -9.03
N GLY A 560 -30.98 29.48 -9.54
CA GLY A 560 -29.69 30.04 -9.13
C GLY A 560 -28.46 29.46 -9.85
N LEU A 561 -28.60 28.42 -10.68
CA LEU A 561 -27.47 27.78 -11.38
C LEU A 561 -27.45 27.97 -12.91
N ALA A 562 -28.37 28.77 -13.46
CA ALA A 562 -28.50 28.96 -14.90
C ALA A 562 -27.21 29.47 -15.57
N THR A 563 -26.58 30.51 -15.00
CA THR A 563 -25.32 31.07 -15.51
C THR A 563 -24.17 30.06 -15.47
N PHE A 564 -24.08 29.30 -14.39
CA PHE A 564 -23.07 28.25 -14.23
C PHE A 564 -23.25 27.13 -15.27
N CYS A 565 -24.46 26.63 -15.46
CA CYS A 565 -24.75 25.61 -16.47
C CYS A 565 -24.54 26.12 -17.90
N ALA A 566 -24.86 27.37 -18.20
CA ALA A 566 -24.56 27.97 -19.49
C ALA A 566 -23.05 28.04 -19.75
N ARG A 567 -22.25 28.41 -18.75
CA ARG A 567 -20.78 28.44 -18.82
C ARG A 567 -20.18 27.04 -18.99
N LEU A 568 -20.68 26.05 -18.25
CA LEU A 568 -20.25 24.66 -18.40
C LEU A 568 -20.50 24.13 -19.81
N LYS A 569 -21.67 24.42 -20.41
CA LYS A 569 -21.95 24.07 -21.81
C LYS A 569 -21.01 24.77 -22.77
N ALA A 570 -20.79 26.08 -22.60
CA ALA A 570 -19.92 26.86 -23.47
C ALA A 570 -18.46 26.38 -23.48
N GLU A 571 -18.01 25.76 -22.38
CA GLU A 571 -16.64 25.22 -22.25
C GLU A 571 -16.55 23.69 -22.45
N ASN A 572 -17.65 23.04 -22.86
CA ASN A 572 -17.74 21.58 -23.02
C ASN A 572 -17.41 20.79 -21.74
N LEU A 573 -17.75 21.33 -20.57
CA LEU A 573 -17.50 20.73 -19.26
C LEU A 573 -18.70 19.95 -18.70
N VAL A 574 -19.78 19.81 -19.47
CA VAL A 574 -20.95 18.97 -19.14
C VAL A 574 -21.27 18.08 -20.33
N VAL A 575 -21.45 16.79 -20.06
CA VAL A 575 -21.73 15.78 -21.08
C VAL A 575 -23.23 15.49 -21.14
N GLY A 576 -23.79 15.41 -22.35
CA GLY A 576 -25.16 14.92 -22.59
C GLY A 576 -26.28 15.91 -22.31
N VAL A 577 -26.00 17.22 -22.33
CA VAL A 577 -27.01 18.27 -22.16
C VAL A 577 -26.97 19.20 -23.38
N ASP A 578 -27.70 18.83 -24.44
CA ASP A 578 -27.97 19.75 -25.56
C ASP A 578 -28.82 20.95 -25.10
#